data_AF-A0A2N8IU43-F1
#
_entry.id   AF-A0A2N8IU43-F1
#
_cell.length_a   1.000
_cell.length_b   1.000
_cell.length_c   1.000
_cell.angle_alpha   90.00
_cell.angle_beta   90.00
_cell.angle_gamma   90.00
#
_symmetry.space_group_name_H-M   'P 1'
#
loop_
_entity.id
_entity.type
_entity.pdbx_description
1 polymer ?
#
loop_
_entity_poly.entity_id
_entity_poly.type
_entity_poly.pdbx_seq_one_letter_code
_entity_poly.pdbx_strand_id
1 'polypeptide(L)'
;MKISDDSLEFLTELLETPSPSGFEIDAQRIWADELRKYTEDVQCDTYGNTWAVFHADAEEAPTLMIEAHADEIGFMIRHITKDGFLYVERVGGTDTAIARGRRVRFLGSQGEVMGVTGNTAIHLREPGEKEPKIWEIYVDVGASSDKEVAELGLRVGHVGVYCDGPMLMNENKLVCRALDNRLSGFILSEIARKLCKLKKPVSWNVVLVNAVQEEVGCIGAGMITHRLRPDAAICIDVTHATDSPGLDKGKFGDIRLGGGPAVIHGTANHPNLVARLEIVADKNKIPLQHEAAGRRTGTDTDSIYISRDGVASALVSVPLRYMHSPVETASLTDVENTIKLLLELVKSLMPGDSFGHKL
;
A
#
# COMPACT_ATOMS: atom_id res chain seq x y z
N MET A 1 19.45 -7.52 3.46
CA MET A 1 19.25 -8.33 4.69
C MET A 1 18.21 -9.34 4.28
N LYS A 2 18.49 -10.64 4.20
CA LYS A 2 17.54 -11.55 3.55
C LYS A 2 16.23 -11.68 4.32
N ILE A 3 15.09 -11.54 3.62
CA ILE A 3 13.75 -11.86 4.16
C ILE A 3 13.70 -13.37 4.49
N SER A 4 13.18 -13.73 5.67
CA SER A 4 13.05 -15.13 6.09
C SER A 4 11.81 -15.80 5.49
N ASP A 5 11.82 -17.13 5.43
CA ASP A 5 10.69 -17.91 4.92
C ASP A 5 9.39 -17.60 5.69
N ASP A 6 9.41 -17.56 7.03
CA ASP A 6 8.27 -17.14 7.86
C ASP A 6 7.70 -15.75 7.47
N SER A 7 8.58 -14.83 7.06
CA SER A 7 8.18 -13.48 6.64
C SER A 7 7.56 -13.50 5.25
N LEU A 8 8.05 -14.38 4.36
CA LEU A 8 7.47 -14.58 3.03
C LEU A 8 6.10 -15.27 3.13
N GLU A 9 5.92 -16.18 4.08
CA GLU A 9 4.62 -16.80 4.37
C GLU A 9 3.61 -15.73 4.84
N PHE A 10 3.99 -14.87 5.79
CA PHE A 10 3.15 -13.75 6.21
C PHE A 10 2.84 -12.77 5.05
N LEU A 11 3.84 -12.42 4.23
CA LEU A 11 3.62 -11.57 3.05
C LEU A 11 2.63 -12.23 2.06
N THR A 12 2.73 -13.54 1.87
CA THR A 12 1.83 -14.31 1.00
C THR A 12 0.40 -14.26 1.53
N GLU A 13 0.20 -14.52 2.83
CA GLU A 13 -1.11 -14.43 3.48
C GLU A 13 -1.72 -13.02 3.34
N LEU A 14 -0.91 -11.98 3.55
CA LEU A 14 -1.35 -10.59 3.41
C LEU A 14 -1.77 -10.25 1.98
N LEU A 15 -1.01 -10.71 0.98
CA LEU A 15 -1.29 -10.47 -0.45
C LEU A 15 -2.47 -11.28 -0.99
N GLU A 16 -2.68 -12.49 -0.47
CA GLU A 16 -3.81 -13.32 -0.88
C GLU A 16 -5.14 -12.80 -0.31
N THR A 17 -5.10 -12.13 0.85
CA THR A 17 -6.28 -11.57 1.51
C THR A 17 -6.80 -10.34 0.78
N PRO A 18 -8.05 -10.36 0.27
CA PRO A 18 -8.66 -9.18 -0.36
C PRO A 18 -8.91 -8.05 0.64
N SER A 19 -8.66 -6.81 0.21
CA SER A 19 -8.89 -5.62 1.03
C SER A 19 -9.24 -4.35 0.26
N PRO A 20 -10.29 -4.34 -0.57
CA PRO A 20 -10.71 -3.12 -1.26
C PRO A 20 -10.92 -1.97 -0.29
N SER A 21 -10.66 -0.74 -0.72
CA SER A 21 -10.86 0.46 0.11
C SER A 21 -12.26 0.49 0.76
N GLY A 22 -12.30 0.65 2.08
CA GLY A 22 -13.49 0.58 2.94
C GLY A 22 -13.84 -0.81 3.47
N PHE A 23 -13.10 -1.86 3.10
CA PHE A 23 -13.32 -3.26 3.47
C PHE A 23 -12.02 -3.95 3.93
N GLU A 24 -11.11 -3.22 4.56
CA GLU A 24 -9.74 -3.65 4.88
C GLU A 24 -9.64 -4.54 6.12
N ILE A 25 -10.73 -4.69 6.88
CA ILE A 25 -10.68 -5.18 8.27
C ILE A 25 -10.08 -6.58 8.43
N ASP A 26 -10.29 -7.48 7.47
CA ASP A 26 -9.77 -8.85 7.58
C ASP A 26 -8.25 -8.88 7.46
N ALA A 27 -7.70 -8.12 6.52
CA ALA A 27 -6.27 -7.97 6.41
C ALA A 27 -5.65 -7.12 7.53
N GLN A 28 -6.39 -6.14 8.08
CA GLN A 28 -5.98 -5.42 9.28
C GLN A 28 -5.87 -6.36 10.49
N ARG A 29 -6.76 -7.36 10.61
CA ARG A 29 -6.66 -8.39 11.67
C ARG A 29 -5.40 -9.23 11.51
N ILE A 30 -5.12 -9.72 10.29
CA ILE A 30 -3.92 -10.49 9.98
C ILE A 30 -2.66 -9.68 10.33
N TRP A 31 -2.62 -8.41 9.91
CA TRP A 31 -1.52 -7.51 10.24
C TRP A 31 -1.40 -7.29 11.75
N ALA A 32 -2.49 -6.96 12.44
CA ALA A 32 -2.50 -6.77 13.89
C ALA A 32 -2.01 -7.99 14.66
N ASP A 33 -2.41 -9.20 14.24
CA ASP A 33 -2.00 -10.45 14.87
C ASP A 33 -0.51 -10.74 14.67
N GLU A 34 0.06 -10.36 13.53
CA GLU A 34 1.51 -10.37 13.33
C GLU A 34 2.21 -9.38 14.26
N LEU A 35 1.70 -8.15 14.37
CA LEU A 35 2.31 -7.09 15.19
C LEU A 35 2.26 -7.41 16.70
N ARG A 36 1.22 -8.10 17.16
CA ARG A 36 1.08 -8.57 18.56
C ARG A 36 2.17 -9.54 18.99
N LYS A 37 2.91 -10.14 18.06
CA LYS A 37 4.11 -10.95 18.37
C LYS A 37 5.28 -10.10 18.85
N TYR A 38 5.24 -8.78 18.64
CA TYR A 38 6.38 -7.88 18.84
C TYR A 38 6.11 -6.73 19.83
N THR A 39 4.85 -6.36 20.05
CA THR A 39 4.44 -5.37 21.06
C THR A 39 3.02 -5.68 21.56
N GLU A 40 2.74 -5.34 22.82
CA GLU A 40 1.40 -5.47 23.42
C GLU A 40 0.48 -4.28 23.05
N ASP A 41 1.06 -3.16 22.60
CA ASP A 41 0.33 -1.94 22.28
C ASP A 41 -0.05 -1.90 20.79
N VAL A 42 -1.07 -2.69 20.45
CA VAL A 42 -1.68 -2.74 19.11
C VAL A 42 -3.14 -2.31 19.19
N GLN A 43 -3.49 -1.27 18.44
CA GLN A 43 -4.78 -0.60 18.51
C GLN A 43 -5.40 -0.49 17.11
N CYS A 44 -6.72 -0.32 17.08
CA CYS A 44 -7.49 -0.05 15.86
C CYS A 44 -8.53 1.02 16.17
N ASP A 45 -8.76 1.93 15.21
CA ASP A 45 -9.83 2.93 15.32
C ASP A 45 -11.16 2.42 14.75
N THR A 46 -12.17 3.29 14.76
CA THR A 46 -13.52 2.95 14.30
C THR A 46 -13.61 2.68 12.79
N TYR A 47 -12.70 3.23 12.00
CA TYR A 47 -12.67 3.08 10.54
C TYR A 47 -11.75 1.95 10.07
N GLY A 48 -10.87 1.46 10.94
CA GLY A 48 -9.99 0.33 10.66
C GLY A 48 -8.51 0.70 10.56
N ASN A 49 -8.12 1.97 10.75
CA ASN A 49 -6.69 2.30 10.86
C ASN A 49 -6.15 1.52 12.06
N THR A 50 -5.09 0.75 11.81
CA THR A 50 -4.50 -0.12 12.82
C THR A 50 -3.07 0.32 13.04
N TRP A 51 -2.62 0.37 14.30
CA TRP A 51 -1.26 0.81 14.61
C TRP A 51 -0.66 0.05 15.79
N ALA A 52 0.66 -0.01 15.79
CA ALA A 52 1.47 -0.63 16.83
C ALA A 52 2.46 0.40 17.39
N VAL A 53 2.62 0.45 18.71
CA VAL A 53 3.48 1.42 19.39
C VAL A 53 4.70 0.74 20.01
N PHE A 54 5.87 1.34 19.77
CA PHE A 54 7.14 1.03 20.43
C PHE A 54 7.59 2.24 21.23
N HIS A 55 7.41 2.16 22.54
CA HIS A 55 7.68 3.26 23.45
C HIS A 55 9.19 3.48 23.66
N ALA A 56 9.59 4.74 23.69
CA ALA A 56 10.89 5.13 24.21
C ALA A 56 10.90 5.09 25.74
N ASP A 57 12.10 5.06 26.34
CA ASP A 57 12.24 5.06 27.80
C ASP A 57 11.89 6.40 28.44
N ALA A 58 11.98 7.51 27.69
CA ALA A 58 11.67 8.84 28.19
C ALA A 58 10.16 9.11 28.11
N GLU A 59 9.57 9.57 29.21
CA GLU A 59 8.12 9.82 29.35
C GLU A 59 7.59 10.83 28.31
N GLU A 60 8.36 11.88 28.03
CA GLU A 60 8.03 12.93 27.06
C GLU A 60 8.85 12.79 25.76
N ALA A 61 9.07 11.55 25.31
CA ALA A 61 9.79 11.29 24.07
C ALA A 61 8.99 11.76 22.84
N PRO A 62 9.64 12.39 21.84
CA PRO A 62 8.97 12.73 20.60
C PRO A 62 8.55 11.46 19.84
N THR A 63 7.58 11.60 18.93
CA THR A 63 6.96 10.48 18.21
C THR A 63 7.27 10.53 16.72
N LEU A 64 7.86 9.44 16.21
CA LEU A 64 7.97 9.16 14.78
C LEU A 64 6.83 8.22 14.37
N MET A 65 5.98 8.69 13.46
CA MET A 65 5.01 7.83 12.77
C MET A 65 5.65 7.25 11.51
N ILE A 66 5.53 5.95 11.28
CA ILE A 66 5.86 5.31 10.01
C ILE A 66 4.58 4.65 9.50
N GLU A 67 4.12 5.10 8.36
CA GLU A 67 2.77 4.83 7.85
C GLU A 67 2.85 4.16 6.48
N ALA A 68 1.94 3.22 6.23
CA ALA A 68 1.68 2.62 4.93
C ALA A 68 0.19 2.28 4.85
N HIS A 69 -0.38 2.24 3.65
CA HIS A 69 -1.79 1.94 3.48
C HIS A 69 -2.08 0.45 3.30
N ALA A 70 -3.25 0.04 3.78
CA ALA A 70 -3.71 -1.34 3.81
C ALA A 70 -4.68 -1.66 2.67
N ASP A 71 -5.30 -0.67 2.05
CA ASP A 71 -6.28 -0.93 1.03
C ASP A 71 -5.65 -1.31 -0.32
N GLU A 72 -6.50 -1.81 -1.20
CA GLU A 72 -6.17 -2.02 -2.59
C GLU A 72 -7.32 -1.54 -3.46
N ILE A 73 -7.03 -1.33 -4.74
CA ILE A 73 -8.07 -1.10 -5.74
C ILE A 73 -8.92 -2.36 -6.01
N GLY A 74 -10.13 -2.15 -6.51
CA GLY A 74 -10.99 -3.26 -6.90
C GLY A 74 -12.31 -2.82 -7.53
N PHE A 75 -13.34 -3.63 -7.31
CA PHE A 75 -14.67 -3.43 -7.87
C PHE A 75 -15.72 -3.46 -6.78
N MET A 76 -16.83 -2.77 -7.02
CA MET A 76 -18.03 -2.86 -6.20
C MET A 76 -19.23 -3.21 -7.07
N ILE A 77 -20.03 -4.19 -6.65
CA ILE A 77 -21.28 -4.55 -7.35
C ILE A 77 -22.23 -3.36 -7.28
N ARG A 78 -22.58 -2.81 -8.45
CA ARG A 78 -23.51 -1.68 -8.58
C ARG A 78 -24.90 -2.10 -9.04
N HIS A 79 -24.98 -3.12 -9.89
CA HIS A 79 -26.25 -3.62 -10.39
C HIS A 79 -26.18 -5.13 -10.66
N ILE A 80 -27.28 -5.83 -10.40
CA ILE A 80 -27.46 -7.25 -10.69
C ILE A 80 -28.60 -7.35 -11.70
N THR A 81 -28.31 -7.96 -12.85
CA THR A 81 -29.28 -8.14 -13.92
C THR A 81 -30.24 -9.29 -13.64
N LYS A 82 -31.37 -9.32 -14.36
CA LYS A 82 -32.32 -10.44 -14.28
C LYS A 82 -31.76 -11.76 -14.76
N ASP A 83 -30.73 -11.72 -15.60
CA ASP A 83 -30.05 -12.90 -16.14
C ASP A 83 -28.84 -13.35 -15.29
N GLY A 84 -28.60 -12.73 -14.13
CA GLY A 84 -27.56 -13.15 -13.19
C GLY A 84 -26.18 -12.51 -13.37
N PHE A 85 -26.00 -11.61 -14.35
CA PHE A 85 -24.76 -10.83 -14.49
C PHE A 85 -24.67 -9.67 -13.50
N LEU A 86 -23.45 -9.33 -13.11
CA LEU A 86 -23.13 -8.19 -12.24
C LEU A 86 -22.53 -7.06 -13.07
N TYR A 87 -23.00 -5.84 -12.88
CA TYR A 87 -22.28 -4.64 -13.31
C TYR A 87 -21.59 -4.01 -12.10
N VAL A 88 -20.40 -3.47 -12.34
CA VAL A 88 -19.53 -2.96 -11.29
C VAL A 88 -19.26 -1.44 -11.42
N GLU A 89 -18.82 -0.85 -10.32
CA GLU A 89 -18.13 0.44 -10.24
C GLU A 89 -16.69 0.18 -9.76
N ARG A 90 -15.77 1.14 -9.97
CA ARG A 90 -14.40 1.06 -9.44
C ARG A 90 -14.38 1.39 -7.96
N VAL A 91 -13.53 0.67 -7.23
CA VAL A 91 -12.97 1.07 -5.93
C VAL A 91 -11.53 1.45 -6.20
N GLY A 92 -11.18 2.73 -6.00
CA GLY A 92 -9.86 3.26 -6.39
C GLY A 92 -9.61 3.33 -7.90
N GLY A 93 -8.34 3.41 -8.28
CA GLY A 93 -7.88 3.74 -9.63
C GLY A 93 -7.67 2.57 -10.61
N THR A 94 -8.66 1.69 -10.81
CA THR A 94 -8.50 0.54 -11.73
C THR A 94 -8.53 0.91 -13.22
N ASP A 95 -7.60 0.35 -14.00
CA ASP A 95 -7.56 0.42 -15.47
C ASP A 95 -8.63 -0.51 -16.10
N THR A 96 -9.52 0.07 -16.90
CA THR A 96 -10.59 -0.68 -17.56
C THR A 96 -10.10 -1.44 -18.80
N ALA A 97 -8.95 -1.06 -19.38
CA ALA A 97 -8.39 -1.73 -20.55
C ALA A 97 -7.97 -3.18 -20.25
N ILE A 98 -7.44 -3.42 -19.05
CA ILE A 98 -6.97 -4.75 -18.60
C ILE A 98 -8.05 -5.61 -17.95
N ALA A 99 -9.25 -5.04 -17.74
CA ALA A 99 -10.32 -5.67 -16.97
C ALA A 99 -11.05 -6.78 -17.73
N ARG A 100 -10.95 -6.89 -19.06
CA ARG A 100 -11.69 -7.91 -19.85
C ARG A 100 -11.07 -9.30 -19.68
N GLY A 101 -11.91 -10.32 -19.51
CA GLY A 101 -11.49 -11.73 -19.53
C GLY A 101 -10.60 -12.13 -18.34
N ARG A 102 -10.82 -11.52 -17.18
CA ARG A 102 -10.08 -11.74 -15.94
C ARG A 102 -10.90 -12.53 -14.94
N ARG A 103 -10.21 -13.31 -14.11
CA ARG A 103 -10.82 -13.95 -12.94
C ARG A 103 -10.92 -12.91 -11.82
N VAL A 104 -12.08 -12.88 -11.18
CA VAL A 104 -12.36 -12.00 -10.04
C VAL A 104 -12.97 -12.83 -8.91
N ARG A 105 -12.81 -12.37 -7.68
CA ARG A 105 -13.46 -12.92 -6.50
C ARG A 105 -14.18 -11.81 -5.76
N PHE A 106 -15.42 -12.06 -5.34
CA PHE A 106 -16.24 -11.13 -4.58
C PHE A 106 -16.37 -11.60 -3.13
N LEU A 107 -16.30 -10.67 -2.20
CA LEU A 107 -16.54 -10.90 -0.78
C LEU A 107 -18.05 -10.91 -0.51
N GLY A 108 -18.66 -12.09 -0.54
CA GLY A 108 -20.08 -12.31 -0.32
C GLY A 108 -20.45 -12.49 1.16
N SER A 109 -21.74 -12.43 1.46
CA SER A 109 -22.26 -12.63 2.83
C SER A 109 -22.06 -14.07 3.34
N GLN A 110 -21.80 -15.01 2.43
CA GLN A 110 -21.63 -16.45 2.72
C GLN A 110 -20.22 -16.95 2.39
N GLY A 111 -19.28 -16.03 2.15
CA GLY A 111 -17.92 -16.33 1.73
C GLY A 111 -17.59 -15.79 0.33
N GLU A 112 -16.42 -16.16 -0.17
CA GLU A 112 -15.96 -15.72 -1.49
C GLU A 112 -16.79 -16.34 -2.61
N VAL A 113 -17.14 -15.53 -3.61
CA VAL A 113 -17.81 -15.97 -4.84
C VAL A 113 -16.91 -15.65 -6.03
N MET A 114 -16.56 -16.69 -6.79
CA MET A 114 -15.73 -16.56 -7.97
C MET A 114 -16.55 -16.06 -9.16
N GLY A 115 -15.91 -15.26 -10.00
CA GLY A 115 -16.48 -14.80 -11.25
C GLY A 115 -15.42 -14.54 -12.32
N VAL A 116 -15.89 -14.20 -13.50
CA VAL A 116 -15.05 -13.75 -14.62
C VAL A 116 -15.63 -12.49 -15.23
N THR A 117 -14.76 -11.54 -15.55
CA THR A 117 -15.18 -10.38 -16.34
C THR A 117 -15.40 -10.79 -17.79
N GLY A 118 -16.48 -10.28 -18.37
CA GLY A 118 -16.84 -10.56 -19.76
C GLY A 118 -15.78 -10.12 -20.76
N ASN A 119 -15.71 -10.83 -21.89
CA ASN A 119 -14.88 -10.45 -23.02
C ASN A 119 -15.52 -10.87 -24.34
N THR A 120 -16.13 -9.91 -25.04
CA THR A 120 -16.67 -10.16 -26.39
C THR A 120 -15.57 -10.59 -27.34
N ALA A 121 -15.76 -11.68 -28.08
CA ALA A 121 -14.75 -12.17 -29.02
C ALA A 121 -14.44 -11.13 -30.12
N ILE A 122 -13.19 -11.03 -30.56
CA ILE A 122 -12.75 -10.00 -31.52
C ILE A 122 -13.55 -9.98 -32.83
N HIS A 123 -13.97 -11.16 -33.31
CA HIS A 123 -14.76 -11.30 -34.55
C HIS A 123 -16.22 -10.83 -34.41
N LEU A 124 -16.67 -10.56 -33.18
CA LEU A 124 -18.00 -10.02 -32.87
C LEU A 124 -17.96 -8.53 -32.49
N ARG A 125 -16.76 -7.94 -32.43
CA ARG A 125 -16.57 -6.53 -32.08
C ARG A 125 -16.75 -5.64 -33.29
N GLU A 126 -17.22 -4.43 -33.05
CA GLU A 126 -17.25 -3.41 -34.09
C GLU A 126 -15.83 -2.94 -34.43
N PRO A 127 -15.51 -2.69 -35.72
CA PRO A 127 -14.24 -2.10 -36.10
C PRO A 127 -14.01 -0.76 -35.38
N GLY A 128 -12.87 -0.63 -34.70
CA GLY A 128 -12.53 0.61 -33.98
C GLY A 128 -13.07 0.71 -32.56
N GLU A 129 -13.59 -0.40 -31.99
CA GLU A 129 -13.97 -0.46 -30.57
C GLU A 129 -12.80 -0.03 -29.66
N LYS A 130 -13.10 0.88 -28.73
CA LYS A 130 -12.14 1.41 -27.75
C LYS A 130 -12.10 0.53 -26.50
N GLU A 131 -11.25 0.90 -25.55
CA GLU A 131 -11.30 0.36 -24.19
C GLU A 131 -12.72 0.48 -23.58
N PRO A 132 -13.17 -0.53 -22.81
CA PRO A 132 -14.50 -0.48 -22.22
C PRO A 132 -14.57 0.63 -21.19
N LYS A 133 -15.72 1.27 -21.10
CA LYS A 133 -16.07 2.12 -19.96
C LYS A 133 -16.42 1.24 -18.78
N ILE A 134 -16.30 1.76 -17.55
CA ILE A 134 -16.58 0.96 -16.34
C ILE A 134 -17.99 0.35 -16.33
N TRP A 135 -19.01 1.07 -16.82
CA TRP A 135 -20.38 0.56 -16.90
C TRP A 135 -20.62 -0.45 -18.03
N GLU A 136 -19.64 -0.71 -18.89
CA GLU A 136 -19.68 -1.75 -19.92
C GLU A 136 -19.00 -3.04 -19.41
N ILE A 137 -18.30 -2.98 -18.27
CA ILE A 137 -17.73 -4.15 -17.61
C ILE A 137 -18.82 -4.88 -16.85
N TYR A 138 -19.01 -6.14 -17.19
CA TYR A 138 -19.88 -7.07 -16.48
C TYR A 138 -19.09 -8.28 -15.98
N VAL A 139 -19.57 -8.88 -14.90
CA VAL A 139 -19.05 -10.10 -14.30
C VAL A 139 -20.08 -11.19 -14.41
N ASP A 140 -19.63 -12.36 -14.85
CA ASP A 140 -20.35 -13.62 -14.83
C ASP A 140 -19.91 -14.43 -13.61
N VAL A 141 -20.86 -14.81 -12.75
CA VAL A 141 -20.65 -15.65 -11.56
C VAL A 141 -21.29 -17.04 -11.72
N GLY A 142 -21.68 -17.40 -12.95
CA GLY A 142 -22.33 -18.67 -13.28
C GLY A 142 -23.81 -18.74 -12.89
N ALA A 143 -24.42 -17.62 -12.52
CA ALA A 143 -25.84 -17.54 -12.16
C ALA A 143 -26.71 -17.29 -13.40
N SER A 144 -27.92 -17.87 -13.40
CA SER A 144 -28.93 -17.69 -14.46
C SER A 144 -30.04 -16.72 -14.06
N SER A 145 -30.01 -16.18 -12.84
CA SER A 145 -30.97 -15.18 -12.38
C SER A 145 -30.44 -14.33 -11.23
N ASP A 146 -31.09 -13.18 -10.99
CA ASP A 146 -30.84 -12.35 -9.81
C ASP A 146 -31.06 -13.09 -8.48
N LYS A 147 -31.97 -14.07 -8.46
CA LYS A 147 -32.20 -14.95 -7.29
C LYS A 147 -31.02 -15.87 -7.03
N GLU A 148 -30.47 -16.50 -8.07
CA GLU A 148 -29.29 -17.35 -7.93
C GLU A 148 -28.06 -16.55 -7.48
N VAL A 149 -27.90 -15.30 -7.94
CA VAL A 149 -26.86 -14.39 -7.42
C VAL A 149 -27.04 -14.14 -5.91
N ALA A 150 -28.28 -13.94 -5.46
CA ALA A 150 -28.56 -13.77 -4.03
C ALA A 150 -28.32 -15.06 -3.23
N GLU A 151 -28.62 -16.23 -3.80
CA GLU A 151 -28.34 -17.55 -3.22
C GLU A 151 -26.84 -17.84 -3.10
N LEU A 152 -26.02 -17.31 -4.02
CA LEU A 152 -24.55 -17.28 -3.89
C LEU A 152 -24.07 -16.32 -2.79
N GLY A 153 -24.97 -15.52 -2.19
CA GLY A 153 -24.63 -14.57 -1.14
C GLY A 153 -24.12 -13.22 -1.65
N LEU A 154 -24.37 -12.86 -2.91
CA LEU A 154 -24.00 -11.57 -3.47
C LEU A 154 -25.16 -10.56 -3.46
N ARG A 155 -24.80 -9.28 -3.30
CA ARG A 155 -25.71 -8.14 -3.40
C ARG A 155 -24.97 -6.89 -3.86
N VAL A 156 -25.72 -5.86 -4.24
CA VAL A 156 -25.17 -4.51 -4.44
C VAL A 156 -24.39 -4.06 -3.19
N GLY A 157 -23.22 -3.48 -3.43
CA GLY A 157 -22.29 -3.00 -2.41
C GLY A 157 -21.24 -4.02 -1.95
N HIS A 158 -21.32 -5.30 -2.35
CA HIS A 158 -20.19 -6.21 -2.14
C HIS A 158 -19.03 -5.87 -3.07
N VAL A 159 -17.82 -6.04 -2.53
CA VAL A 159 -16.59 -5.70 -3.23
C VAL A 159 -15.92 -6.95 -3.79
N GLY A 160 -15.08 -6.76 -4.80
CA GLY A 160 -14.31 -7.82 -5.40
C GLY A 160 -12.97 -7.34 -5.92
N VAL A 161 -12.06 -8.29 -6.07
CA VAL A 161 -10.68 -8.07 -6.52
C VAL A 161 -10.34 -9.08 -7.61
N TYR A 162 -9.25 -8.83 -8.33
CA TYR A 162 -8.68 -9.85 -9.22
C TYR A 162 -8.17 -11.05 -8.43
N CYS A 163 -8.14 -12.23 -9.06
CA CYS A 163 -7.67 -13.44 -8.39
C CYS A 163 -6.14 -13.63 -8.44
N ASP A 164 -5.42 -12.80 -9.18
CA ASP A 164 -3.98 -12.90 -9.42
C ASP A 164 -3.18 -12.76 -8.11
N GLY A 165 -2.70 -13.89 -7.60
CA GLY A 165 -1.94 -13.99 -6.36
C GLY A 165 -0.41 -13.93 -6.56
N PRO A 166 0.36 -14.12 -5.48
CA PRO A 166 1.80 -13.92 -5.50
C PRO A 166 2.53 -14.98 -6.33
N MET A 167 3.52 -14.52 -7.10
CA MET A 167 4.39 -15.34 -7.93
C MET A 167 5.81 -14.77 -7.90
N LEU A 168 6.80 -15.62 -7.63
CA LEU A 168 8.19 -15.27 -7.86
C LEU A 168 8.52 -15.45 -9.35
N MET A 169 8.74 -14.33 -10.05
CA MET A 169 9.17 -14.34 -11.45
C MET A 169 10.64 -14.79 -11.59
N ASN A 170 11.43 -14.57 -10.54
CA ASN A 170 12.75 -15.15 -10.33
C ASN A 170 13.09 -15.09 -8.83
N GLU A 171 14.34 -15.33 -8.44
CA GLU A 171 14.79 -15.33 -7.04
C GLU A 171 14.55 -14.00 -6.27
N ASN A 172 14.25 -12.90 -6.96
CA ASN A 172 14.20 -11.56 -6.37
C ASN A 172 13.00 -10.69 -6.83
N LYS A 173 12.27 -11.08 -7.87
CA LYS A 173 11.15 -10.30 -8.41
C LYS A 173 9.83 -10.96 -8.03
N LEU A 174 9.08 -10.26 -7.17
CA LEU A 174 7.74 -10.67 -6.74
C LEU A 174 6.71 -10.00 -7.66
N VAL A 175 5.76 -10.79 -8.12
CA VAL A 175 4.60 -10.37 -8.92
C VAL A 175 3.35 -10.69 -8.14
N CYS A 176 2.43 -9.74 -7.99
CA CYS A 176 1.11 -9.96 -7.38
C CYS A 176 0.17 -8.81 -7.77
N ARG A 177 -1.13 -8.96 -7.54
CA ARG A 177 -1.98 -7.77 -7.33
C ARG A 177 -1.64 -7.14 -5.97
N ALA A 178 -1.98 -5.87 -5.80
CA ALA A 178 -1.93 -5.19 -4.51
C ALA A 178 -0.54 -5.21 -3.83
N LEU A 179 0.54 -5.23 -4.61
CA LEU A 179 1.86 -4.87 -4.05
C LEU A 179 1.81 -3.42 -3.57
N ASP A 180 1.12 -2.58 -4.34
CA ASP A 180 0.53 -1.32 -3.89
C ASP A 180 -0.67 -1.59 -2.94
N ASN A 181 -0.58 -1.37 -1.63
CA ASN A 181 0.64 -1.04 -0.86
C ASN A 181 0.91 -2.07 0.25
N ARG A 182 0.44 -3.32 0.05
CA ARG A 182 0.69 -4.43 0.99
C ARG A 182 2.16 -4.69 1.23
N LEU A 183 3.00 -4.38 0.25
CA LEU A 183 4.44 -4.50 0.40
C LEU A 183 4.98 -3.58 1.49
N SER A 184 4.42 -2.38 1.63
CA SER A 184 4.82 -1.42 2.67
C SER A 184 4.22 -1.77 4.03
N GLY A 185 2.98 -2.25 4.08
CA GLY A 185 2.42 -2.85 5.30
C GLY A 185 3.28 -4.00 5.83
N PHE A 186 3.83 -4.83 4.95
CA PHE A 186 4.82 -5.86 5.28
C PHE A 186 6.15 -5.28 5.79
N ILE A 187 6.65 -4.19 5.19
CA ILE A 187 7.84 -3.48 5.66
C ILE A 187 7.66 -3.02 7.12
N LEU A 188 6.48 -2.51 7.48
CA LEU A 188 6.17 -2.14 8.87
C LEU A 188 6.29 -3.35 9.81
N SER A 189 5.75 -4.51 9.45
CA SER A 189 5.86 -5.74 10.26
C SER A 189 7.31 -6.18 10.45
N GLU A 190 8.15 -6.08 9.41
CA GLU A 190 9.57 -6.40 9.54
C GLU A 190 10.32 -5.37 10.39
N ILE A 191 9.96 -4.09 10.34
CA ILE A 191 10.49 -3.06 11.25
C ILE A 191 10.13 -3.44 12.69
N ALA A 192 8.86 -3.73 12.99
CA ALA A 192 8.40 -4.16 14.32
C ALA A 192 9.20 -5.35 14.86
N ARG A 193 9.38 -6.39 14.04
CA ARG A 193 10.14 -7.60 14.36
C ARG A 193 11.61 -7.31 14.72
N LYS A 194 12.20 -6.23 14.19
CA LYS A 194 13.57 -5.81 14.53
C LYS A 194 13.60 -4.87 15.72
N LEU A 195 12.62 -3.98 15.86
CA LEU A 195 12.52 -3.06 16.99
C LEU A 195 12.42 -3.82 18.31
N CYS A 196 11.60 -4.87 18.39
CA CYS A 196 11.45 -5.67 19.61
C CYS A 196 12.73 -6.43 20.03
N LYS A 197 13.74 -6.51 19.14
CA LYS A 197 15.03 -7.18 19.38
C LYS A 197 16.17 -6.19 19.62
N LEU A 198 15.90 -4.89 19.64
CA LEU A 198 16.93 -3.90 19.92
C LEU A 198 17.43 -4.07 21.35
N LYS A 199 18.77 -4.05 21.51
CA LYS A 199 19.41 -4.07 22.83
C LYS A 199 19.38 -2.72 23.52
N LYS A 200 19.22 -1.65 22.75
CA LYS A 200 19.12 -0.28 23.24
C LYS A 200 17.71 0.23 22.95
N PRO A 201 17.09 0.93 23.91
CA PRO A 201 15.79 1.55 23.69
C PRO A 201 15.85 2.57 22.55
N VAL A 202 14.72 2.76 21.89
CA VAL A 202 14.55 3.85 20.92
C VAL A 202 14.51 5.19 21.66
N SER A 203 15.05 6.25 21.04
CA SER A 203 15.05 7.59 21.66
C SER A 203 13.74 8.35 21.44
N TRP A 204 12.94 7.91 20.47
CA TRP A 204 11.65 8.44 20.07
C TRP A 204 10.63 7.31 20.13
N ASN A 205 9.39 7.61 20.47
CA ASN A 205 8.30 6.67 20.27
C ASN A 205 8.20 6.36 18.77
N VAL A 206 8.07 5.09 18.42
CA VAL A 206 7.85 4.67 17.03
C VAL A 206 6.45 4.10 16.91
N VAL A 207 5.62 4.76 16.11
CA VAL A 207 4.25 4.30 15.84
C VAL A 207 4.19 3.80 14.40
N LEU A 208 3.95 2.51 14.23
CA LEU A 208 3.79 1.88 12.93
C LEU A 208 2.31 1.84 12.61
N VAL A 209 1.89 2.49 11.52
CA VAL A 209 0.48 2.68 11.15
C VAL A 209 0.21 1.99 9.83
N ASN A 210 -0.80 1.12 9.81
CA ASN A 210 -1.38 0.56 8.62
C ASN A 210 -2.71 1.30 8.35
N ALA A 211 -2.70 2.31 7.49
CA ALA A 211 -3.84 3.19 7.23
C ALA A 211 -4.88 2.53 6.32
N VAL A 212 -6.09 3.10 6.27
CA VAL A 212 -7.18 2.65 5.39
C VAL A 212 -7.56 3.74 4.39
N GLN A 213 -8.20 3.35 3.28
CA GLN A 213 -8.79 4.26 2.30
C GLN A 213 -7.81 5.30 1.70
N GLU A 214 -6.60 4.88 1.34
CA GLU A 214 -5.67 5.71 0.57
C GLU A 214 -6.19 5.91 -0.85
N GLU A 215 -6.55 4.82 -1.51
CA GLU A 215 -6.86 4.76 -2.96
C GLU A 215 -8.12 5.54 -3.35
N VAL A 216 -8.89 5.96 -2.36
CA VAL A 216 -10.13 6.75 -2.50
C VAL A 216 -10.02 8.17 -1.94
N GLY A 217 -8.82 8.60 -1.53
CA GLY A 217 -8.53 9.99 -1.20
C GLY A 217 -7.62 10.24 0.00
N CYS A 218 -6.74 9.31 0.36
CA CYS A 218 -5.75 9.47 1.44
C CYS A 218 -6.41 9.77 2.81
N ILE A 219 -7.57 9.14 3.06
CA ILE A 219 -8.49 9.57 4.13
C ILE A 219 -8.06 9.03 5.50
N GLY A 220 -7.67 7.75 5.58
CA GLY A 220 -7.28 7.11 6.84
C GLY A 220 -6.03 7.74 7.45
N ALA A 221 -5.02 8.05 6.64
CA ALA A 221 -3.80 8.71 7.14
C ALA A 221 -4.07 10.09 7.75
N GLY A 222 -4.99 10.86 7.16
CA GLY A 222 -5.42 12.14 7.72
C GLY A 222 -6.08 11.98 9.10
N MET A 223 -6.96 10.98 9.26
CA MET A 223 -7.65 10.68 10.52
C MET A 223 -6.66 10.26 11.61
N ILE A 224 -5.78 9.30 11.31
CA ILE A 224 -4.87 8.71 12.28
C ILE A 224 -3.74 9.67 12.67
N THR A 225 -3.22 10.47 11.73
CA THR A 225 -2.24 11.53 12.05
C THR A 225 -2.84 12.56 12.98
N HIS A 226 -4.09 12.97 12.72
CA HIS A 226 -4.78 13.88 13.62
C HIS A 226 -4.96 13.26 15.00
N ARG A 227 -5.18 11.95 15.13
CA ARG A 227 -5.28 11.27 16.42
C ARG A 227 -3.93 11.18 17.16
N LEU A 228 -2.89 10.73 16.48
CA LEU A 228 -1.59 10.37 17.08
C LEU A 228 -0.68 11.56 17.37
N ARG A 229 -0.86 12.68 16.66
CA ARG A 229 -0.05 13.92 16.85
C ARG A 229 1.47 13.71 16.73
N PRO A 230 1.98 13.03 15.69
CA PRO A 230 3.41 12.75 15.60
C PRO A 230 4.24 14.03 15.39
N ASP A 231 5.48 14.01 15.88
CA ASP A 231 6.48 15.08 15.66
C ASP A 231 7.13 14.99 14.27
N ALA A 232 7.21 13.77 13.73
CA ALA A 232 7.66 13.51 12.37
C ALA A 232 6.94 12.29 11.79
N ALA A 233 6.79 12.24 10.47
CA ALA A 233 6.16 11.13 9.79
C ALA A 233 6.96 10.66 8.57
N ILE A 234 7.08 9.34 8.41
CA ILE A 234 7.51 8.72 7.17
C ILE A 234 6.32 7.97 6.59
N CYS A 235 5.92 8.32 5.37
CA CYS A 235 4.99 7.52 4.60
C CYS A 235 5.80 6.58 3.71
N ILE A 236 5.41 5.31 3.68
CA ILE A 236 5.97 4.31 2.78
C ILE A 236 4.91 3.98 1.75
N ASP A 237 5.26 4.19 0.49
CA ASP A 237 4.38 3.85 -0.62
C ASP A 237 5.19 3.20 -1.73
N VAL A 238 4.56 2.85 -2.82
CA VAL A 238 5.22 2.46 -4.05
C VAL A 238 5.48 3.68 -4.94
N THR A 239 6.33 3.52 -5.95
CA THR A 239 6.52 4.51 -7.01
C THR A 239 6.67 3.82 -8.36
N HIS A 240 6.46 4.54 -9.45
CA HIS A 240 6.65 4.01 -10.79
C HIS A 240 8.12 3.75 -11.10
N ALA A 241 8.49 2.48 -11.24
CA ALA A 241 9.73 2.10 -11.89
C ALA A 241 9.66 2.42 -13.40
N THR A 242 10.50 3.37 -13.82
CA THR A 242 10.59 3.91 -15.19
C THR A 242 11.53 3.14 -16.11
N ASP A 243 12.02 1.98 -15.68
CA ASP A 243 12.94 1.11 -16.42
C ASP A 243 12.23 0.16 -17.40
N SER A 244 10.92 0.33 -17.60
CA SER A 244 10.11 -0.41 -18.58
C SER A 244 10.19 0.23 -19.98
N PRO A 245 10.10 -0.56 -21.07
CA PRO A 245 10.12 -0.03 -22.43
C PRO A 245 9.04 1.03 -22.67
N GLY A 246 9.39 2.10 -23.39
CA GLY A 246 8.45 3.15 -23.81
C GLY A 246 8.26 4.31 -22.83
N LEU A 247 8.86 4.26 -21.64
CA LEU A 247 8.82 5.38 -20.68
C LEU A 247 9.94 6.39 -20.95
N ASP A 248 9.57 7.68 -20.95
CA ASP A 248 10.49 8.80 -21.13
C ASP A 248 11.01 9.29 -19.77
N LYS A 249 12.32 9.19 -19.56
CA LYS A 249 12.96 9.57 -18.29
C LYS A 249 12.96 11.07 -18.01
N GLY A 250 12.96 11.89 -19.07
CA GLY A 250 12.82 13.34 -18.91
C GLY A 250 11.45 13.74 -18.40
N LYS A 251 10.42 12.91 -18.67
CA LYS A 251 9.05 13.12 -18.19
C LYS A 251 8.79 12.51 -16.81
N PHE A 252 9.35 11.33 -16.53
CA PHE A 252 8.95 10.52 -15.37
C PHE A 252 10.06 10.25 -14.35
N GLY A 253 11.30 10.69 -14.60
CA GLY A 253 12.46 10.35 -13.76
C GLY A 253 13.16 9.05 -14.18
N ASP A 254 14.19 8.65 -13.43
CA ASP A 254 14.94 7.39 -13.66
C ASP A 254 14.95 6.55 -12.39
N ILE A 255 13.79 5.97 -12.08
CA ILE A 255 13.61 5.00 -11.00
C ILE A 255 13.61 3.59 -11.57
N ARG A 256 14.33 2.68 -10.91
CA ARG A 256 14.58 1.32 -11.39
C ARG A 256 14.32 0.30 -10.30
N LEU A 257 13.83 -0.87 -10.71
CA LEU A 257 13.74 -2.02 -9.81
C LEU A 257 15.14 -2.54 -9.46
N GLY A 258 15.42 -2.74 -8.18
CA GLY A 258 16.71 -3.14 -7.64
C GLY A 258 17.68 -1.97 -7.40
N GLY A 259 17.24 -0.73 -7.66
CA GLY A 259 18.02 0.48 -7.42
C GLY A 259 18.03 0.96 -5.96
N GLY A 260 17.27 0.31 -5.08
CA GLY A 260 17.02 0.74 -3.70
C GLY A 260 15.74 1.57 -3.55
N PRO A 261 15.34 1.91 -2.31
CA PRO A 261 14.24 2.84 -2.06
C PRO A 261 14.47 4.19 -2.75
N ALA A 262 13.39 4.89 -3.04
CA ALA A 262 13.42 6.26 -3.55
C ALA A 262 12.98 7.26 -2.46
N VAL A 263 13.61 8.43 -2.42
CA VAL A 263 13.12 9.58 -1.64
C VAL A 263 12.63 10.66 -2.60
N ILE A 264 11.54 11.31 -2.22
CA ILE A 264 10.94 12.37 -3.04
C ILE A 264 11.33 13.75 -2.49
N HIS A 265 11.72 14.62 -3.41
CA HIS A 265 12.04 16.01 -3.14
C HIS A 265 10.86 16.94 -3.49
N GLY A 266 10.50 17.83 -2.56
CA GLY A 266 9.50 18.88 -2.77
C GLY A 266 8.10 18.56 -2.24
N THR A 267 7.26 19.58 -2.19
CA THR A 267 5.86 19.53 -1.70
C THR A 267 5.74 19.04 -0.26
N ALA A 268 5.09 17.90 -0.03
CA ALA A 268 4.86 17.31 1.28
C ALA A 268 6.14 16.77 1.95
N ASN A 269 7.26 16.74 1.23
CA ASN A 269 8.53 16.19 1.70
C ASN A 269 9.41 17.28 2.33
N HIS A 270 9.46 17.26 3.66
CA HIS A 270 10.20 18.21 4.48
C HIS A 270 11.72 18.10 4.23
N PRO A 271 12.41 19.16 3.78
CA PRO A 271 13.82 19.08 3.36
C PRO A 271 14.77 18.53 4.43
N ASN A 272 14.59 18.92 5.70
CA ASN A 272 15.44 18.44 6.80
C ASN A 272 15.25 16.94 7.09
N LEU A 273 14.04 16.39 6.87
CA LEU A 273 13.77 14.97 7.09
C LEU A 273 14.29 14.13 5.91
N VAL A 274 14.12 14.62 4.68
CA VAL A 274 14.74 14.03 3.49
C VAL A 274 16.26 14.02 3.61
N ALA A 275 16.88 15.13 4.01
CA ALA A 275 18.32 15.20 4.24
C ALA A 275 18.79 14.22 5.32
N ARG A 276 17.98 14.00 6.38
CA ARG A 276 18.28 12.98 7.39
C ARG A 276 18.26 11.57 6.79
N LEU A 277 17.30 11.24 5.93
CA LEU A 277 17.26 9.96 5.21
C LEU A 277 18.50 9.76 4.33
N GLU A 278 18.90 10.80 3.58
CA GLU A 278 20.10 10.76 2.73
C GLU A 278 21.38 10.51 3.54
N ILE A 279 21.55 11.22 4.67
CA ILE A 279 22.69 11.01 5.58
C ILE A 279 22.71 9.58 6.14
N VAL A 280 21.53 9.07 6.54
CA VAL A 280 21.39 7.71 7.06
C VAL A 280 21.73 6.68 5.97
N ALA A 281 21.26 6.89 4.75
CA ALA A 281 21.53 6.01 3.62
C ALA A 281 23.02 5.96 3.29
N ASP A 282 23.68 7.12 3.15
CA ASP A 282 25.11 7.23 2.84
C ASP A 282 25.97 6.55 3.93
N LYS A 283 25.74 6.91 5.20
CA LYS A 283 26.47 6.34 6.35
C LYS A 283 26.38 4.82 6.40
N ASN A 284 25.23 4.26 6.02
CA ASN A 284 24.97 2.82 6.07
C ASN A 284 25.13 2.10 4.72
N LYS A 285 25.62 2.81 3.70
CA LYS A 285 25.81 2.31 2.32
C LYS A 285 24.55 1.65 1.77
N ILE A 286 23.42 2.34 1.92
CA ILE A 286 22.12 1.90 1.40
C ILE A 286 21.91 2.61 0.05
N PRO A 287 21.69 1.88 -1.06
CA PRO A 287 21.33 2.50 -2.33
C PRO A 287 20.06 3.33 -2.17
N LEU A 288 20.07 4.55 -2.70
CA LEU A 288 18.95 5.49 -2.61
C LEU A 288 18.74 6.13 -3.98
N GLN A 289 17.50 6.12 -4.44
CA GLN A 289 17.06 6.79 -5.66
C GLN A 289 16.37 8.12 -5.31
N HIS A 290 16.25 9.01 -6.28
CA HIS A 290 15.69 10.34 -6.06
C HIS A 290 14.62 10.67 -7.07
N GLU A 291 13.52 11.20 -6.55
CA GLU A 291 12.36 11.65 -7.31
C GLU A 291 12.03 13.10 -6.97
N ALA A 292 11.23 13.73 -7.80
CA ALA A 292 10.81 15.12 -7.60
C ALA A 292 9.29 15.23 -7.70
N ALA A 293 8.68 15.81 -6.67
CA ALA A 293 7.27 16.17 -6.64
C ALA A 293 7.13 17.69 -6.55
N GLY A 294 6.74 18.32 -7.66
CA GLY A 294 6.58 19.77 -7.75
C GLY A 294 5.20 20.31 -7.36
N ARG A 295 4.19 19.43 -7.20
CA ARG A 295 2.82 19.83 -6.87
C ARG A 295 2.19 19.02 -5.73
N ARG A 296 2.24 17.70 -5.82
CA ARG A 296 1.70 16.75 -4.86
C ARG A 296 2.42 15.42 -5.01
N THR A 297 2.43 14.57 -3.97
CA THR A 297 2.98 13.21 -4.08
C THR A 297 1.96 12.24 -4.67
N GLY A 298 0.67 12.47 -4.42
CA GLY A 298 -0.37 11.52 -4.78
C GLY A 298 -0.55 10.39 -3.77
N THR A 299 0.02 10.52 -2.57
CA THR A 299 0.04 9.49 -1.52
C THR A 299 -0.50 10.06 -0.21
N ASP A 300 -0.60 9.21 0.82
CA ASP A 300 -0.94 9.60 2.19
C ASP A 300 -0.05 10.72 2.78
N THR A 301 1.17 10.91 2.24
CA THR A 301 2.04 12.03 2.64
C THR A 301 1.33 13.38 2.46
N ASP A 302 0.52 13.53 1.40
CA ASP A 302 -0.23 14.76 1.10
C ASP A 302 -1.30 15.08 2.16
N SER A 303 -1.84 14.07 2.85
CA SER A 303 -2.80 14.22 3.96
C SER A 303 -2.11 14.40 5.31
N ILE A 304 -0.95 13.79 5.50
CA ILE A 304 -0.20 13.81 6.76
C ILE A 304 0.45 15.18 7.01
N TYR A 305 1.17 15.73 6.03
CA TYR A 305 2.02 16.91 6.26
C TYR A 305 1.23 18.18 6.60
N ILE A 306 -0.02 18.27 6.13
CA ILE A 306 -0.95 19.39 6.43
C ILE A 306 -1.76 19.18 7.71
N SER A 307 -1.62 18.02 8.37
CA SER A 307 -2.40 17.73 9.56
C SER A 307 -2.01 18.67 10.69
N ARG A 308 -3.02 19.20 11.41
CA ARG A 308 -2.85 20.09 12.56
C ARG A 308 -2.03 21.34 12.21
N ASP A 309 -0.91 21.54 12.90
CA ASP A 309 -0.01 22.69 12.74
C ASP A 309 1.08 22.43 11.67
N GLY A 310 0.96 21.31 10.96
CA GLY A 310 1.96 20.79 10.04
C GLY A 310 2.82 19.71 10.71
N VAL A 311 3.08 18.64 9.98
CA VAL A 311 3.95 17.53 10.41
C VAL A 311 5.15 17.48 9.47
N ALA A 312 6.37 17.38 10.03
CA ALA A 312 7.54 17.15 9.20
C ALA A 312 7.45 15.74 8.59
N SER A 313 7.13 15.67 7.30
CA SER A 313 6.84 14.43 6.60
C SER A 313 7.86 14.13 5.50
N ALA A 314 8.09 12.86 5.21
CA ALA A 314 8.83 12.44 4.02
C ALA A 314 8.25 11.14 3.48
N LEU A 315 8.26 11.01 2.15
CA LEU A 315 7.86 9.82 1.43
C LEU A 315 9.09 9.00 1.05
N VAL A 316 9.06 7.72 1.41
CA VAL A 316 10.03 6.72 0.99
C VAL A 316 9.32 5.69 0.13
N SER A 317 9.66 5.63 -1.15
CA SER A 317 8.95 4.80 -2.10
C SER A 317 9.69 3.51 -2.47
N VAL A 318 8.96 2.41 -2.62
CA VAL A 318 9.45 1.16 -3.18
C VAL A 318 9.19 1.14 -4.69
N PRO A 319 10.22 1.00 -5.54
CA PRO A 319 10.03 0.91 -6.98
C PRO A 319 9.09 -0.25 -7.39
N LEU A 320 8.09 0.09 -8.20
CA LEU A 320 7.04 -0.83 -8.66
C LEU A 320 6.81 -0.68 -10.16
N ARG A 321 6.78 -1.80 -10.89
CA ARG A 321 6.29 -1.82 -12.27
C ARG A 321 4.83 -2.20 -12.29
N TYR A 322 4.12 -1.66 -13.29
CA TYR A 322 2.74 -2.03 -13.62
C TYR A 322 1.76 -1.75 -12.47
N MET A 323 1.98 -0.67 -11.74
CA MET A 323 1.10 -0.15 -10.69
C MET A 323 -0.37 -0.11 -11.16
N HIS A 324 -1.27 -0.47 -10.24
CA HIS A 324 -2.71 -0.61 -10.46
C HIS A 324 -3.10 -1.67 -11.49
N SER A 325 -2.31 -2.74 -11.58
CA SER A 325 -2.61 -3.90 -12.42
C SER A 325 -2.49 -5.23 -11.64
N PRO A 326 -3.09 -6.33 -12.13
CA PRO A 326 -2.96 -7.63 -11.47
C PRO A 326 -1.55 -8.22 -11.46
N VAL A 327 -0.60 -7.58 -12.14
CA VAL A 327 0.77 -8.10 -12.37
C VAL A 327 1.82 -7.11 -11.89
N GLU A 328 1.51 -6.30 -10.89
CA GLU A 328 2.49 -5.42 -10.26
C GLU A 328 3.76 -6.18 -9.91
N THR A 329 4.91 -5.57 -10.13
CA THR A 329 6.20 -6.24 -9.95
C THR A 329 7.17 -5.40 -9.14
N ALA A 330 7.65 -5.94 -8.03
CA ALA A 330 8.62 -5.29 -7.13
C ALA A 330 9.89 -6.13 -6.97
N SER A 331 10.95 -5.50 -6.47
CA SER A 331 12.20 -6.19 -6.08
C SER A 331 12.23 -6.45 -4.59
N LEU A 332 12.45 -7.70 -4.16
CA LEU A 332 12.66 -8.01 -2.74
C LEU A 332 13.91 -7.31 -2.19
N THR A 333 14.95 -7.11 -3.01
CA THR A 333 16.12 -6.28 -2.63
C THR A 333 15.74 -4.83 -2.28
N ASP A 334 14.79 -4.22 -2.97
CA ASP A 334 14.37 -2.84 -2.66
C ASP A 334 13.60 -2.80 -1.33
N VAL A 335 12.75 -3.80 -1.09
CA VAL A 335 12.05 -4.00 0.19
C VAL A 335 13.06 -4.13 1.34
N GLU A 336 14.07 -4.99 1.20
CA GLU A 336 15.11 -5.17 2.21
C GLU A 336 15.89 -3.88 2.49
N ASN A 337 16.21 -3.10 1.46
CA ASN A 337 16.91 -1.82 1.61
C ASN A 337 16.01 -0.76 2.25
N THR A 338 14.70 -0.79 1.98
CA THR A 338 13.71 0.10 2.61
C THR A 338 13.60 -0.20 4.11
N ILE A 339 13.45 -1.48 4.50
CA ILE A 339 13.48 -1.91 5.91
C ILE A 339 14.76 -1.42 6.59
N LYS A 340 15.91 -1.61 5.93
CA LYS A 340 17.21 -1.19 6.47
C LYS A 340 17.28 0.33 6.65
N LEU A 341 16.84 1.11 5.66
CA LEU A 341 16.86 2.58 5.71
C LEU A 341 16.07 3.11 6.90
N LEU A 342 14.84 2.63 7.07
CA LEU A 342 13.93 3.09 8.11
C LEU A 342 14.37 2.64 9.51
N LEU A 343 14.91 1.42 9.65
CA LEU A 343 15.50 0.98 10.92
C LEU A 343 16.72 1.83 11.31
N GLU A 344 17.58 2.17 10.34
CA GLU A 344 18.74 3.02 10.62
C GLU A 344 18.33 4.48 10.87
N LEU A 345 17.23 4.96 10.27
CA LEU A 345 16.64 6.26 10.62
C LEU A 345 16.22 6.27 12.09
N VAL A 346 15.40 5.31 12.52
CA VAL A 346 14.92 5.18 13.91
C VAL A 346 16.09 5.17 14.90
N LYS A 347 17.14 4.39 14.62
CA LYS A 347 18.35 4.32 15.48
C LYS A 347 19.18 5.60 15.48
N SER A 348 19.05 6.44 14.45
CA SER A 348 19.80 7.69 14.35
C SER A 348 19.17 8.84 15.12
N LEU A 349 17.90 8.73 15.50
CA LEU A 349 17.16 9.78 16.19
C LEU A 349 17.68 9.95 17.61
N MET A 350 17.82 11.21 18.03
CA MET A 350 18.24 11.62 19.37
C MET A 350 17.11 12.40 20.06
N PRO A 351 17.02 12.40 21.41
CA PRO A 351 15.90 13.04 22.11
C PRO A 351 15.67 14.53 21.79
N GLY A 352 16.73 15.27 21.42
CA GLY A 352 16.66 16.69 21.07
C GLY A 352 16.55 16.98 19.56
N ASP A 353 16.39 15.96 18.73
CA ASP A 353 16.21 16.17 17.29
C ASP A 353 14.90 16.93 17.02
N SER A 354 14.90 17.75 15.96
CA SER A 354 13.71 18.40 15.43
C SER A 354 13.97 18.71 13.97
N PHE A 355 12.93 18.59 13.14
CA PHE A 355 13.03 18.84 11.71
C PHE A 355 12.59 20.25 11.32
N GLY A 356 12.02 21.02 12.24
CA GLY A 356 11.58 22.39 11.97
C GLY A 356 12.71 23.33 11.57
N HIS A 357 12.36 24.38 10.82
CA HIS A 357 13.29 25.46 10.50
C HIS A 357 13.49 26.38 11.72
N LYS A 358 14.74 26.83 11.92
CA LYS A 358 15.07 27.90 12.87
C LYS A 358 15.43 29.14 12.04
N LEU A 359 14.74 30.25 12.29
CA LEU A 359 14.98 31.54 11.63
C LEU A 359 15.89 32.43 12.48
#